data_AF-A0A7Z9VWC7-F1
#
_entry.id   AF-A0A7Z9VWC7-F1
#
_cell.length_a   1.000
_cell.length_b   1.000
_cell.length_c   1.000
_cell.angle_alpha   90.00
_cell.angle_beta   90.00
_cell.angle_gamma   90.00
#
_symmetry.space_group_name_H-M   'P 1'
#
loop_
_entity.id
_entity.type
_entity.pdbx_description
1 polymer ?
#
loop_
_entity_poly.entity_id
_entity_poly.type
_entity_poly.pdbx_seq_one_letter_code
_entity_poly.pdbx_strand_id
1 'polypeptide(L)'
;MKCVVCNTVLGKHKRRYCTTTCYDYLHSEIQKKKYKNRRPKLPVKPCVFCDTPFQPRDKRHICCDVVCRRLLENRKAREARIPKDKQKPKYKPATLYYCTHYREEELRDKPEKPELWEDRKKVHRRRSKKEEEAEELVVVRPLPLTNSDYSGQIEEFEKNGGMIQVFAPQLNGRTPDVNITSISGWSVETMFGYGYEIQLMEELNDAG
;
A
#
# COMPACT_ATOMS: atom_id res chain seq x y z
N MET A 1 47.98 52.52 10.78
CA MET A 1 46.72 51.75 10.92
C MET A 1 47.05 50.38 11.48
N LYS A 2 46.16 49.73 12.25
CA LYS A 2 46.37 48.36 12.75
C LYS A 2 45.65 47.34 11.88
N CYS A 3 46.19 46.13 11.75
CA CYS A 3 45.50 45.03 11.08
C CYS A 3 44.24 44.61 11.84
N VAL A 4 43.12 44.40 11.15
CA VAL A 4 41.84 44.01 11.76
C VAL A 4 41.90 42.65 12.49
N VAL A 5 42.76 41.73 12.04
CA VAL A 5 42.81 40.35 12.57
C VAL A 5 43.85 40.20 13.69
N CYS A 6 45.08 40.66 13.45
CA CYS A 6 46.19 40.45 14.37
C CYS A 6 46.67 41.73 15.09
N ASN A 7 46.01 42.86 14.88
CA ASN A 7 46.32 44.16 15.50
C ASN A 7 47.75 44.70 15.26
N THR A 8 48.53 44.09 14.37
CA THR A 8 49.87 44.55 13.99
C THR A 8 49.81 45.95 13.36
N VAL A 9 50.77 46.80 13.71
CA VAL A 9 50.88 48.14 13.14
C VAL A 9 51.34 48.02 11.68
N LEU A 10 50.51 48.50 10.77
CA LEU A 10 50.77 48.50 9.33
C LEU A 10 51.58 49.74 8.93
N GLY A 11 52.50 49.56 7.98
CA GLY A 11 53.31 50.63 7.41
C GLY A 11 52.50 51.67 6.61
N LYS A 12 53.20 52.57 5.89
CA LYS A 12 52.61 53.72 5.18
C LYS A 12 51.56 53.33 4.11
N HIS A 13 51.57 52.09 3.61
CA HIS A 13 50.56 51.62 2.68
C HIS A 13 49.21 51.40 3.38
N LYS A 14 48.15 52.02 2.83
CA LYS A 14 46.78 51.96 3.34
C LYS A 14 46.10 50.61 3.06
N ARG A 15 46.64 49.51 3.59
CA ARG A 15 45.98 48.19 3.57
C ARG A 15 45.22 47.97 4.88
N ARG A 16 44.14 47.19 4.86
CA ARG A 16 43.37 46.79 6.07
C ARG A 16 43.96 45.56 6.76
N TYR A 17 44.80 44.79 6.05
CA TYR A 17 45.35 43.51 6.48
C TYR A 17 46.87 43.50 6.32
N CYS A 18 47.60 42.84 7.22
CA CYS A 18 49.06 42.72 7.14
C CYS A 18 49.52 41.70 6.09
N THR A 19 48.78 40.61 5.93
CA THR A 19 49.10 39.47 5.07
C THR A 19 47.85 38.96 4.35
N THR A 20 48.03 38.19 3.27
CA THR A 20 46.95 37.45 2.60
C THR A 20 46.25 36.49 3.56
N THR A 21 47.00 35.83 4.45
CA THR A 21 46.45 34.91 5.46
C THR A 21 45.44 35.60 6.40
N CYS A 22 45.70 36.85 6.83
CA CYS A 22 44.75 37.61 7.65
C CYS A 22 43.49 37.99 6.86
N TYR A 23 43.64 38.32 5.57
CA TYR A 23 42.49 38.57 4.70
C TYR A 23 41.63 37.31 4.56
N ASP A 24 42.24 36.16 4.25
CA ASP A 24 41.53 34.89 4.04
C ASP A 24 40.85 34.42 5.33
N TYR A 25 41.50 34.60 6.49
CA TYR A 25 40.90 34.30 7.79
C TYR A 25 39.61 35.09 8.01
N LEU A 26 39.66 36.43 7.90
CA LEU A 26 38.48 37.27 8.09
C LEU A 26 37.41 36.98 7.05
N HIS A 27 37.81 36.75 5.80
CA HIS A 27 36.88 36.40 4.72
C HIS A 27 36.16 35.08 5.03
N SER A 28 36.88 34.08 5.53
CA SER A 28 36.31 32.79 5.95
C SER A 28 35.34 32.95 7.13
N GLU A 29 35.64 33.81 8.10
CA GLU A 29 34.72 34.10 9.21
C GLU A 29 33.45 34.79 8.73
N ILE A 30 33.57 35.79 7.84
CA ILE A 30 32.43 36.49 7.26
C ILE A 30 31.56 35.51 6.49
N GLN A 31 32.15 34.62 5.69
CA GLN A 31 31.41 33.59 4.98
C GLN A 31 30.71 32.61 5.92
N LYS A 32 31.38 32.16 6.99
CA LYS A 32 30.77 31.31 8.04
C LYS A 32 29.57 32.01 8.69
N LYS A 33 29.69 33.30 9.03
CA LYS A 33 28.59 34.10 9.59
C LYS A 33 27.43 34.26 8.60
N LYS A 34 27.73 34.61 7.34
CA LYS A 34 26.72 34.72 6.27
C LYS A 34 25.98 33.39 6.05
N TYR A 35 26.71 32.27 6.04
CA TYR A 35 26.13 30.94 5.89
C TYR A 35 25.19 30.59 7.06
N LYS A 36 25.62 30.83 8.31
CA LYS A 36 24.77 30.62 9.50
C LYS A 36 23.50 31.45 9.49
N ASN A 37 23.58 32.71 9.05
CA ASN A 37 22.45 33.64 9.07
C ASN A 37 21.47 33.42 7.91
N ARG A 38 21.97 33.05 6.73
CA ARG A 38 21.12 32.86 5.54
C ARG A 38 20.49 31.47 5.46
N ARG A 39 21.00 30.48 6.20
CA ARG A 39 20.48 29.12 6.13
C ARG A 39 19.20 29.00 6.95
N PRO A 40 18.07 28.58 6.35
CA PRO A 40 16.85 28.32 7.10
C PRO A 40 17.08 27.16 8.07
N LYS A 41 16.69 27.34 9.33
CA LYS A 41 16.70 26.27 10.33
C LYS A 41 15.53 25.33 10.04
N LEU A 42 15.82 24.19 9.44
CA LEU A 42 14.85 23.13 9.21
C LEU A 42 14.53 22.40 10.53
N PRO A 43 13.30 21.87 10.69
CA PRO A 43 12.93 21.07 11.85
C PRO A 43 13.74 19.78 11.91
N VAL A 44 13.91 19.26 13.12
CA VAL A 44 14.55 17.95 13.36
C VAL A 44 13.67 16.85 12.78
N LYS A 45 14.28 15.89 12.08
CA LYS A 45 13.60 14.73 11.47
C LYS A 45 14.33 13.43 11.87
N PRO A 46 13.64 12.30 11.97
CA PRO A 46 14.28 11.01 12.16
C PRO A 46 15.00 10.55 10.88
N CYS A 47 16.14 9.88 11.03
CA CYS A 47 16.88 9.30 9.91
C CYS A 47 16.16 8.08 9.34
N VAL A 48 15.96 8.01 8.02
CA VAL A 48 15.29 6.85 7.37
C VAL A 48 16.02 5.51 7.55
N PHE A 49 17.30 5.52 7.95
CA PHE A 49 18.08 4.29 8.11
C PHE A 49 18.21 3.82 9.56
N CYS A 50 18.46 4.73 10.50
CA CYS A 50 18.75 4.42 11.91
C CYS A 50 17.80 5.11 12.90
N ASP A 51 16.79 5.84 12.41
CA ASP A 51 15.78 6.57 13.18
C ASP A 51 16.30 7.63 14.17
N THR A 52 17.60 7.87 14.23
CA THR A 52 18.19 8.89 15.08
C THR A 52 17.71 10.29 14.66
N PRO A 53 17.28 11.15 15.59
CA PRO A 53 16.85 12.51 15.27
C PRO A 53 18.04 13.35 14.82
N PHE A 54 17.93 14.01 13.67
CA PHE A 54 18.98 14.89 13.15
C PHE A 54 18.41 16.16 12.52
N GLN A 55 19.23 17.21 12.47
CA GLN A 55 18.85 18.48 11.83
C GLN A 55 19.31 18.50 10.36
N PRO A 56 18.40 18.45 9.37
CA PRO A 56 18.78 18.37 7.97
C PRO A 56 19.45 19.65 7.46
N ARG A 57 20.35 19.48 6.47
CA ARG A 57 21.02 20.60 5.80
C ARG A 57 20.13 21.29 4.78
N ASP A 58 19.49 20.47 3.97
CA ASP A 58 18.59 20.86 2.90
C ASP A 58 17.31 20.02 2.98
N LYS A 59 16.27 20.42 2.24
CA LYS A 59 15.00 19.67 2.15
C LYS A 59 15.18 18.22 1.66
N ARG A 60 16.24 17.97 0.87
CA ARG A 60 16.60 16.65 0.31
C ARG A 60 17.45 15.80 1.25
N HIS A 61 17.83 16.31 2.43
CA HIS A 61 18.68 15.58 3.36
C HIS A 61 17.86 14.57 4.16
N ILE A 62 18.00 13.29 3.83
CA ILE A 62 17.16 12.19 4.33
C ILE A 62 17.85 11.41 5.46
N CYS A 63 19.19 11.40 5.50
CA CYS A 63 19.98 10.62 6.45
C CYS A 63 20.77 11.53 7.39
N CYS A 64 21.06 11.06 8.61
CA CYS A 64 21.88 11.79 9.57
C CYS A 64 23.33 11.95 9.07
N ASP A 65 23.91 10.86 8.58
CA ASP A 65 25.32 10.75 8.21
C ASP A 65 25.53 10.19 6.80
N VAL A 66 26.76 10.39 6.30
CA VAL A 66 27.22 9.84 5.01
C VAL A 66 27.18 8.32 5.01
N VAL A 67 27.46 7.68 6.15
CA VAL A 67 27.42 6.22 6.30
C VAL A 67 25.99 5.72 6.12
N CYS A 68 25.01 6.29 6.83
CA CYS A 68 23.60 5.96 6.70
C CYS A 68 23.10 6.15 5.26
N ARG A 69 23.53 7.23 4.60
CA ARG A 69 23.21 7.47 3.19
C ARG A 69 23.76 6.37 2.28
N ARG A 70 25.02 5.98 2.43
CA ARG A 70 25.63 4.89 1.64
C ARG A 70 24.93 3.55 1.89
N LEU A 71 24.56 3.27 3.14
CA LEU A 71 23.83 2.04 3.48
C LEU A 71 22.42 2.03 2.87
N LEU A 72 21.73 3.17 2.86
CA LEU A 72 20.43 3.31 2.19
C LEU A 72 20.55 3.14 0.67
N GLU A 73 21.56 3.74 0.04
CA GLU A 73 21.86 3.57 -1.39
C GLU A 73 22.16 2.09 -1.72
N ASN A 74 22.94 1.41 -0.87
CA ASN A 74 23.21 -0.02 -1.02
C ASN A 74 21.96 -0.89 -0.85
N ARG A 75 21.07 -0.56 0.09
CA ARG A 75 19.79 -1.27 0.27
C ARG A 75 18.93 -1.15 -0.99
N LYS A 76 18.76 0.07 -1.51
CA LYS A 76 18.02 0.33 -2.76
C LYS A 76 18.64 -0.41 -3.95
N ALA A 77 19.97 -0.44 -4.04
CA ALA A 77 20.66 -1.17 -5.10
C ALA A 77 20.45 -2.69 -4.99
N ARG A 78 20.34 -3.26 -3.79
CA ARG A 78 20.01 -4.67 -3.59
C ARG A 78 18.56 -4.97 -3.98
N GLU A 79 17.62 -4.14 -3.55
CA GLU A 79 16.20 -4.26 -3.91
C GLU A 79 15.98 -4.18 -5.43
N ALA A 80 16.69 -3.27 -6.11
CA ALA A 80 16.64 -3.14 -7.57
C ALA A 80 17.17 -4.36 -8.33
N ARG A 81 18.04 -5.17 -7.71
CA ARG A 81 18.55 -6.42 -8.32
C ARG A 81 17.57 -7.58 -8.21
N ILE A 82 16.61 -7.51 -7.29
CA ILE A 82 15.61 -8.56 -7.15
C ILE A 82 14.66 -8.43 -8.36
N PRO A 83 14.59 -9.44 -9.26
CA PRO A 83 13.69 -9.40 -10.41
C PRO A 83 12.27 -9.16 -9.93
N LYS A 84 11.50 -8.31 -10.64
CA LYS A 84 10.11 -7.97 -10.28
C LYS A 84 9.23 -9.22 -10.13
N ASP A 85 9.52 -10.27 -10.89
CA ASP A 85 8.80 -11.54 -10.84
C ASP A 85 8.97 -12.26 -9.50
N LYS A 86 10.10 -12.02 -8.80
CA LYS A 86 10.37 -12.55 -7.45
C LYS A 86 9.87 -11.63 -6.33
N GLN A 87 9.43 -10.41 -6.66
CA GLN A 87 8.88 -9.46 -5.69
C GLN A 87 7.37 -9.63 -5.45
N LYS A 88 6.66 -10.35 -6.34
CA LYS A 88 5.24 -10.66 -6.11
C LYS A 88 5.13 -11.57 -4.87
N PRO A 89 4.24 -11.27 -3.90
CA PRO A 89 4.01 -12.17 -2.78
C PRO A 89 3.62 -13.54 -3.34
N LYS A 90 4.34 -14.59 -2.91
CA LYS A 90 4.08 -15.97 -3.36
C LYS A 90 2.70 -16.47 -2.91
N TYR A 91 2.12 -15.82 -1.92
CA TYR A 91 0.80 -16.12 -1.37
C TYR A 91 -0.23 -15.26 -2.12
N LYS A 92 -1.15 -15.92 -2.83
CA LYS A 92 -2.44 -15.33 -3.14
C LYS A 92 -3.16 -15.11 -1.80
N PRO A 93 -3.81 -13.95 -1.56
CA PRO A 93 -4.58 -13.76 -0.34
C PRO A 93 -5.57 -14.91 -0.20
N ALA A 94 -5.67 -15.50 0.99
CA ALA A 94 -6.59 -16.59 1.26
C ALA A 94 -8.03 -16.07 1.08
N THR A 95 -8.71 -16.54 0.03
CA THR A 95 -10.15 -16.34 -0.14
C THR A 95 -10.87 -17.31 0.80
N LEU A 96 -11.50 -16.78 1.85
CA LEU A 96 -12.45 -17.55 2.66
C LEU A 96 -13.79 -17.61 1.92
N TYR A 97 -14.32 -18.83 1.77
CA TYR A 97 -15.61 -19.10 1.16
C TYR A 97 -16.63 -19.38 2.27
N TYR A 98 -17.76 -18.67 2.30
CA TYR A 98 -18.92 -19.04 3.11
C TYR A 98 -20.07 -19.43 2.19
N CYS A 99 -20.68 -20.58 2.46
CA CYS A 99 -21.81 -21.12 1.72
C CYS A 99 -23.10 -20.56 2.33
N THR A 100 -23.76 -19.62 1.66
CA THR A 100 -25.07 -19.16 2.10
C THR A 100 -26.12 -20.20 1.69
N HIS A 101 -26.52 -21.07 2.61
CA HIS A 101 -27.76 -21.84 2.48
C HIS A 101 -28.95 -20.88 2.58
N TYR A 102 -29.41 -20.37 1.44
CA TYR A 102 -30.66 -19.62 1.37
C TYR A 102 -31.84 -20.60 1.36
N ARG A 103 -32.74 -20.44 2.33
CA ARG A 103 -34.04 -21.11 2.44
C ARG A 103 -34.94 -20.58 1.31
N GLU A 104 -35.38 -21.46 0.40
CA GLU A 104 -36.05 -21.14 -0.88
C GLU A 104 -37.44 -20.48 -0.80
N GLU A 105 -37.94 -20.11 0.39
CA GLU A 105 -39.35 -19.74 0.56
C GLU A 105 -39.71 -18.30 0.15
N GLU A 106 -38.75 -17.39 -0.08
CA GLU A 106 -39.05 -15.96 -0.27
C GLU A 106 -39.09 -15.43 -1.72
N LEU A 107 -38.87 -16.27 -2.75
CA LEU A 107 -38.74 -15.79 -4.15
C LEU A 107 -40.01 -15.81 -5.02
N ARG A 108 -41.20 -16.14 -4.48
CA ARG A 108 -42.40 -16.31 -5.33
C ARG A 108 -43.20 -15.05 -5.67
N ASP A 109 -42.96 -13.90 -5.05
CA ASP A 109 -43.89 -12.75 -5.17
C ASP A 109 -43.28 -11.45 -5.74
N LYS A 110 -42.43 -11.54 -6.77
CA LYS A 110 -42.03 -10.33 -7.52
C LYS A 110 -42.70 -10.29 -8.91
N PRO A 111 -43.61 -9.33 -9.17
CA PRO A 111 -44.23 -9.18 -10.47
C PRO A 111 -43.19 -8.70 -11.51
N GLU A 112 -43.10 -9.45 -12.61
CA GLU A 112 -42.31 -9.08 -13.79
C GLU A 112 -42.84 -7.76 -14.38
N LYS A 113 -41.98 -6.74 -14.44
CA LYS A 113 -42.29 -5.51 -15.18
C LYS A 113 -42.02 -5.73 -16.67
N PRO A 114 -42.96 -5.39 -17.57
CA PRO A 114 -42.77 -5.53 -19.00
C PRO A 114 -41.76 -4.50 -19.54
N GLU A 115 -40.80 -5.01 -20.32
CA GLU A 115 -39.67 -4.27 -20.89
C GLU A 115 -40.08 -3.33 -22.04
N LEU A 116 -39.62 -2.07 -21.97
CA LEU A 116 -39.45 -1.20 -23.14
C LEU A 116 -38.21 -1.69 -23.92
N TRP A 117 -38.41 -2.55 -24.90
CA TRP A 117 -37.35 -3.19 -25.67
C TRP A 117 -36.84 -2.39 -26.89
N GLU A 118 -37.49 -1.27 -27.27
CA GLU A 118 -37.24 -0.65 -28.57
C GLU A 118 -36.13 0.44 -28.60
N ASP A 119 -35.70 0.99 -27.46
CA ASP A 119 -34.70 2.07 -27.46
C ASP A 119 -33.24 1.62 -27.41
N ARG A 120 -32.98 0.31 -27.21
CA ARG A 120 -31.62 -0.21 -27.01
C ARG A 120 -30.81 -0.43 -28.30
N LYS A 121 -31.45 -0.38 -29.48
CA LYS A 121 -30.77 -0.65 -30.78
C LYS A 121 -30.08 0.56 -31.42
N LYS A 122 -30.34 1.81 -31.00
CA LYS A 122 -29.72 3.00 -31.62
C LYS A 122 -28.37 3.41 -31.04
N VAL A 123 -27.98 2.91 -29.87
CA VAL A 123 -26.74 3.36 -29.19
C VAL A 123 -25.51 2.49 -29.55
N HIS A 124 -25.70 1.27 -30.05
CA HIS A 124 -24.59 0.35 -30.32
C HIS A 124 -23.75 0.64 -31.58
N ARG A 125 -24.16 1.57 -32.46
CA ARG A 125 -23.43 1.82 -33.73
C ARG A 125 -22.35 2.90 -33.67
N ARG A 126 -22.16 3.58 -32.52
CA ARG A 126 -21.14 4.63 -32.36
C ARG A 126 -20.03 4.34 -31.33
N ARG A 127 -20.03 3.17 -30.68
CA ARG A 127 -19.07 2.82 -29.62
C ARG A 127 -17.96 1.85 -30.03
N SER A 128 -17.92 1.38 -31.26
CA SER A 128 -17.00 0.33 -31.73
C SER A 128 -15.56 0.77 -32.04
N LYS A 129 -15.05 1.86 -31.45
CA LYS A 129 -13.63 2.22 -31.60
C LYS A 129 -12.96 2.92 -30.42
N LYS A 130 -13.63 3.04 -29.26
CA LYS A 130 -13.06 3.74 -28.09
C LYS A 130 -13.36 3.08 -26.73
N GLU A 131 -13.83 1.84 -26.71
CA GLU A 131 -14.24 1.11 -25.49
C GLU A 131 -13.77 -0.34 -25.50
N GLU A 132 -12.50 -0.56 -25.85
CA GLU A 132 -11.82 -1.84 -25.57
C GLU A 132 -10.89 -1.73 -24.35
N GLU A 133 -10.98 -0.61 -23.61
CA GLU A 133 -10.17 -0.31 -22.41
C GLU A 133 -11.05 0.26 -21.29
N ALA A 134 -12.30 -0.21 -21.20
CA ALA A 134 -13.12 -0.01 -20.01
C ALA A 134 -13.26 -1.37 -19.33
N GLU A 135 -12.34 -1.65 -18.41
CA GLU A 135 -12.52 -2.68 -17.38
C GLU A 135 -13.92 -2.51 -16.80
N GLU A 136 -14.70 -3.58 -16.90
CA GLU A 136 -16.02 -3.69 -16.31
C GLU A 136 -15.84 -3.59 -14.80
N LEU A 137 -15.95 -2.38 -14.26
CA LEU A 137 -16.04 -2.12 -12.83
C LEU A 137 -17.31 -2.81 -12.34
N VAL A 138 -17.15 -4.05 -11.87
CA VAL A 138 -18.17 -4.77 -11.12
C VAL A 138 -18.50 -3.90 -9.92
N VAL A 139 -19.63 -3.20 -9.98
CA VAL A 139 -20.17 -2.45 -8.85
C VAL A 139 -20.62 -3.47 -7.82
N VAL A 140 -19.70 -3.85 -6.93
CA VAL A 140 -19.99 -4.70 -5.77
C VAL A 140 -20.95 -3.91 -4.88
N ARG A 141 -22.25 -4.18 -5.00
CA ARG A 141 -23.22 -3.69 -4.05
C ARG A 141 -23.01 -4.47 -2.74
N PRO A 142 -22.76 -3.81 -1.60
CA PRO A 142 -22.70 -4.51 -0.33
C PRO A 142 -24.08 -5.11 -0.08
N LEU A 143 -24.17 -6.44 -0.10
CA LEU A 143 -25.36 -7.14 0.34
C LEU A 143 -25.47 -6.96 1.87
N PRO A 144 -26.67 -6.74 2.41
CA PRO A 144 -26.86 -6.63 3.84
C PRO A 144 -26.52 -7.97 4.50
N LEU A 145 -25.42 -7.99 5.27
CA LEU A 145 -24.90 -9.14 6.03
C LEU A 145 -25.73 -9.47 7.30
N THR A 146 -26.93 -8.89 7.44
CA THR A 146 -27.67 -8.86 8.70
C THR A 146 -28.29 -10.19 9.12
N ASN A 147 -28.29 -11.21 8.23
CA ASN A 147 -29.05 -12.45 8.46
C ASN A 147 -28.18 -13.70 8.57
N SER A 148 -26.85 -13.58 8.70
CA SER A 148 -25.98 -14.74 8.93
C SER A 148 -25.55 -14.85 10.38
N ASP A 149 -25.61 -16.07 10.94
CA ASP A 149 -25.09 -16.40 12.27
C ASP A 149 -23.58 -16.10 12.43
N TYR A 150 -22.86 -15.94 11.32
CA TYR A 150 -21.43 -15.68 11.25
C TYR A 150 -21.05 -14.20 11.08
N SER A 151 -22.01 -13.28 11.21
CA SER A 151 -21.80 -11.83 11.01
C SER A 151 -20.62 -11.28 11.83
N GLY A 152 -20.49 -11.70 13.09
CA GLY A 152 -19.38 -11.28 13.96
C GLY A 152 -17.99 -11.69 13.45
N GLN A 153 -17.86 -12.90 12.88
CA GLN A 153 -16.60 -13.39 12.33
C GLN A 153 -16.24 -12.68 11.02
N ILE A 154 -17.25 -12.35 10.21
CA ILE A 154 -17.07 -11.62 8.96
C ILE A 154 -16.55 -10.20 9.23
N GLU A 155 -17.12 -9.50 10.21
CA GLU A 155 -16.66 -8.17 10.62
C GLU A 155 -15.22 -8.18 11.17
N GLU A 156 -14.85 -9.21 11.92
CA GLU A 156 -13.48 -9.38 12.41
C GLU A 156 -12.49 -9.62 11.27
N PHE A 157 -12.87 -10.42 10.27
CA PHE A 157 -12.05 -10.68 9.10
C PHE A 157 -11.87 -9.44 8.22
N GLU A 158 -12.92 -8.62 8.07
CA GLU A 158 -12.86 -7.35 7.35
C GLU A 158 -11.98 -6.31 8.08
N LYS A 159 -12.08 -6.23 9.42
CA LYS A 159 -11.19 -5.39 10.25
C LYS A 159 -9.72 -5.79 10.12
N ASN A 160 -9.44 -7.06 9.89
CA ASN A 160 -8.09 -7.58 9.64
C ASN A 160 -7.61 -7.37 8.19
N GLY A 161 -8.42 -6.70 7.34
CA GLY A 161 -8.08 -6.37 5.95
C GLY A 161 -8.32 -7.53 4.96
N GLY A 162 -9.14 -8.51 5.33
CA GLY A 162 -9.56 -9.59 4.43
C GLY A 162 -10.50 -9.07 3.32
N MET A 163 -10.42 -9.68 2.14
CA MET A 163 -11.34 -9.40 1.02
C MET A 163 -12.33 -10.56 0.91
N ILE A 164 -13.61 -10.22 0.77
CA ILE A 164 -14.72 -11.17 0.72
C ILE A 164 -15.29 -11.20 -0.70
N GLN A 165 -15.42 -12.40 -1.29
CA GLN A 165 -16.02 -12.59 -2.61
C GLN A 165 -17.29 -13.44 -2.47
N VAL A 166 -18.43 -12.87 -2.86
CA VAL A 166 -19.73 -13.55 -2.82
C VAL A 166 -19.97 -14.25 -4.16
N PHE A 167 -20.26 -15.56 -4.12
CA PHE A 167 -20.67 -16.32 -5.30
C PHE A 167 -22.19 -16.35 -5.43
N ALA A 168 -22.68 -16.50 -6.66
CA ALA A 168 -24.09 -16.72 -6.90
C ALA A 168 -24.53 -18.07 -6.29
N PRO A 169 -25.74 -18.16 -5.69
CA PRO A 169 -26.28 -19.42 -5.20
C PRO A 169 -26.32 -20.43 -6.35
N GLN A 170 -25.62 -21.55 -6.20
CA GLN A 170 -25.66 -22.63 -7.18
C GLN A 170 -26.80 -23.59 -6.81
N LEU A 171 -27.70 -23.82 -7.76
CA LEU A 171 -29.00 -24.45 -7.52
C LEU A 171 -28.98 -25.98 -7.51
N ASN A 172 -27.82 -26.63 -7.46
CA ASN A 172 -27.76 -28.09 -7.59
C ASN A 172 -26.65 -28.63 -6.71
N GLY A 173 -26.93 -29.71 -5.97
CA GLY A 173 -26.03 -30.43 -5.04
C GLY A 173 -24.78 -31.06 -5.68
N ARG A 174 -24.17 -30.38 -6.65
CA ARG A 174 -22.79 -30.58 -7.06
C ARG A 174 -21.93 -29.63 -6.23
N THR A 175 -20.94 -30.18 -5.54
CA THR A 175 -19.80 -29.41 -5.05
C THR A 175 -19.28 -28.54 -6.20
N PRO A 176 -19.04 -27.24 -5.99
CA PRO A 176 -18.52 -26.38 -7.03
C PRO A 176 -17.23 -27.00 -7.58
N ASP A 177 -17.09 -27.05 -8.90
CA ASP A 177 -15.87 -27.48 -9.58
C ASP A 177 -14.80 -26.40 -9.31
N VAL A 178 -14.22 -26.44 -8.12
CA VAL A 178 -13.00 -25.71 -7.82
C VAL A 178 -11.94 -26.45 -8.62
N ASN A 179 -11.46 -25.86 -9.71
CA ASN A 179 -10.46 -26.48 -10.57
C ASN A 179 -9.11 -26.55 -9.81
N ILE A 180 -8.96 -27.58 -8.98
CA ILE A 180 -7.85 -27.78 -8.01
C ILE A 180 -6.51 -28.08 -8.72
N THR A 181 -6.52 -28.34 -10.02
CA THR A 181 -5.32 -28.73 -10.79
C THR A 181 -4.19 -27.71 -10.80
N SER A 182 -4.43 -26.46 -10.36
CA SER A 182 -3.41 -25.40 -10.32
C SER A 182 -2.99 -24.93 -8.91
N ILE A 183 -3.46 -25.60 -7.85
CA ILE A 183 -3.18 -25.20 -6.46
C ILE A 183 -2.25 -26.23 -5.81
N SER A 184 -0.95 -26.14 -6.09
CA SER A 184 0.05 -26.93 -5.37
C SER A 184 0.21 -26.38 -3.94
N GLY A 185 -0.25 -27.15 -2.96
CA GLY A 185 0.10 -26.93 -1.54
C GLY A 185 -1.05 -26.68 -0.58
N TRP A 186 -2.32 -26.82 -0.99
CA TRP A 186 -3.44 -26.83 -0.04
C TRP A 186 -3.81 -28.29 0.23
N SER A 187 -3.73 -28.72 1.49
CA SER A 187 -4.33 -29.99 1.90
C SER A 187 -5.84 -29.88 1.80
N VAL A 188 -6.46 -30.96 1.35
CA VAL A 188 -7.93 -31.10 1.25
C VAL A 188 -8.61 -30.74 2.58
N GLU A 189 -7.98 -31.09 3.71
CA GLU A 189 -8.42 -30.74 5.08
C GLU A 189 -8.57 -29.23 5.34
N THR A 190 -7.84 -28.36 4.62
CA THR A 190 -7.92 -26.90 4.84
C THR A 190 -8.97 -26.22 3.97
N MET A 191 -9.46 -26.90 2.92
CA MET A 191 -10.56 -26.41 2.09
C MET A 191 -11.93 -26.73 2.68
N PHE A 192 -12.03 -27.79 3.48
CA PHE A 192 -13.24 -28.12 4.23
C PHE A 192 -13.31 -27.33 5.54
N GLY A 193 -13.46 -26.01 5.43
CA GLY A 193 -13.80 -25.18 6.58
C GLY A 193 -15.23 -25.49 7.07
N TYR A 194 -15.34 -26.18 8.21
CA TYR A 194 -16.42 -26.22 9.22
C TYR A 194 -17.91 -26.35 8.82
N GLY A 195 -18.30 -26.32 7.55
CA GLY A 195 -19.71 -26.29 7.14
C GLY A 195 -20.33 -27.65 6.84
N TYR A 196 -19.57 -28.58 6.23
CA TYR A 196 -20.12 -29.85 5.76
C TYR A 196 -19.87 -31.03 6.71
N GLU A 197 -18.83 -30.97 7.56
CA GLU A 197 -18.51 -32.07 8.47
C GLU A 197 -19.40 -32.12 9.71
N ILE A 198 -19.96 -30.99 10.14
CA ILE A 198 -20.83 -30.93 11.33
C ILE A 198 -22.20 -31.56 11.04
N GLN A 199 -22.80 -31.25 9.89
CA GLN A 199 -24.11 -31.79 9.52
C GLN A 199 -24.07 -33.31 9.26
N LEU A 200 -22.98 -33.82 8.69
CA LEU A 200 -22.85 -35.26 8.43
C LEU A 200 -22.62 -36.07 9.72
N MET A 201 -21.97 -35.46 10.73
CA MET A 201 -21.78 -36.07 12.05
C MET A 201 -23.04 -35.98 12.94
N GLU A 202 -23.84 -34.91 12.80
CA GLU A 202 -25.16 -34.81 13.46
C GLU A 202 -26.17 -35.80 12.88
N GLU A 203 -26.26 -35.93 11.55
CA GLU A 203 -27.14 -36.91 10.90
C GLU A 203 -26.78 -38.37 11.22
N LEU A 204 -25.49 -38.68 11.44
CA LEU A 204 -25.04 -40.01 11.86
C LEU A 204 -25.34 -40.31 13.33
N ASN A 205 -25.40 -39.29 14.20
CA ASN A 205 -25.76 -39.47 15.61
C ASN A 205 -27.27 -39.59 15.82
N ASP A 206 -28.08 -38.93 14.99
CA ASP A 206 -29.55 -39.02 15.07
C ASP A 206 -30.12 -40.30 14.42
N ALA A 207 -29.30 -41.04 13.67
CA ALA A 207 -29.68 -42.31 13.01
C ALA A 207 -29.35 -43.58 13.84
N GLY A 208 -28.94 -43.44 15.11
CA GLY A 208 -28.68 -44.54 16.05
C GLY A 208 -29.67 -44.56 17.21
#